data_AF-A0A7J8KJD2-F1
#
_entry.id   AF-A0A7J8KJD2-F1
#
_cell.length_a   1.000
_cell.length_b   1.000
_cell.length_c   1.000
_cell.angle_alpha   90.00
_cell.angle_beta   90.00
_cell.angle_gamma   90.00
#
_symmetry.space_group_name_H-M   'P 1'
#
loop_
_entity.id
_entity.type
_entity.pdbx_description
1 polymer ?
#
loop_
_entity_poly.entity_id
_entity_poly.type
_entity_poly.pdbx_seq_one_letter_code
_entity_poly.pdbx_strand_id
1 'polypeptide(L)'
;MFSPPPGTGHGGDHGTRQRAQLSRAIIIFAKDGHFALEELAQAGYEVVGLDWTVAPEKARERVGKTVTLQGNLDPCALYAPEEEIRRLVRQMLDDFGPQRYIANLGHGLYPDMDPEHVGAFVDAVHKYSRVLRQN
;
A
#
# COMPACT_ATOMS: atom_id res chain seq x y z
N MET A 1 -18.85 49.58 36.20
CA MET A 1 -17.64 48.87 36.66
C MET A 1 -17.79 47.40 36.33
N PHE A 2 -17.08 46.90 35.32
CA PHE A 2 -16.80 45.48 35.14
C PHE A 2 -15.45 45.39 34.43
N SER A 3 -14.44 44.94 35.16
CA SER A 3 -13.07 44.73 34.65
C SER A 3 -12.98 43.37 33.95
N PRO A 4 -12.16 43.21 32.90
CA PRO A 4 -11.93 41.91 32.27
C PRO A 4 -10.89 41.09 33.06
N PRO A 5 -10.95 39.73 33.05
CA PRO A 5 -9.88 38.89 33.55
C PRO A 5 -8.74 38.73 32.52
N PRO A 6 -7.50 38.43 32.98
CA PRO A 6 -6.30 38.44 32.16
C PRO A 6 -6.10 37.14 31.37
N GLY A 7 -5.34 37.26 30.28
CA GLY A 7 -5.01 36.17 29.38
C GLY A 7 -4.20 35.04 30.04
N THR A 8 -4.46 33.83 29.57
CA THR A 8 -3.54 32.70 29.68
C THR A 8 -3.19 32.29 28.25
N GLY A 9 -1.93 32.47 27.89
CA GLY A 9 -1.39 31.89 26.67
C GLY A 9 -1.30 30.38 26.84
N HIS A 10 -1.72 29.62 25.85
CA HIS A 10 -1.28 28.25 25.59
C HIS A 10 -1.34 28.02 24.09
N GLY A 11 -0.21 27.59 23.52
CA GLY A 11 -0.12 27.17 22.13
C GLY A 11 -1.12 26.05 21.89
N GLY A 12 -2.15 26.33 21.09
CA GLY A 12 -3.17 25.38 20.71
C GLY A 12 -2.64 24.47 19.61
N ASP A 13 -2.22 23.28 20.02
CA ASP A 13 -2.11 22.04 19.24
C ASP A 13 -2.97 22.05 17.96
N HIS A 14 -2.35 22.37 16.82
CA HIS A 14 -2.92 22.20 15.51
C HIS A 14 -2.54 20.82 14.99
N GLY A 15 -3.34 19.79 15.27
CA GLY A 15 -3.13 18.53 14.55
C GLY A 15 -3.94 17.33 14.96
N THR A 16 -4.39 17.21 16.20
CA THR A 16 -5.01 15.96 16.63
C THR A 16 -6.52 15.96 16.34
N ARG A 17 -6.91 15.88 15.06
CA ARG A 17 -8.27 15.45 14.72
C ARG A 17 -8.43 14.02 15.22
N GLN A 18 -9.16 13.88 16.33
CA GLN A 18 -9.69 12.62 16.83
C GLN A 18 -10.55 12.00 15.72
N ARG A 19 -9.95 11.14 14.88
CA ARG A 19 -10.69 10.46 13.81
C ARG A 19 -11.68 9.51 14.48
N ALA A 20 -12.96 9.70 14.17
CA ALA A 20 -14.00 8.75 14.50
C ALA A 20 -13.55 7.35 14.06
N GLN A 21 -13.80 6.33 14.88
CA GLN A 21 -13.55 4.93 14.53
C GLN A 21 -14.39 4.59 13.31
N LEU A 22 -13.79 4.72 12.13
CA LEU A 22 -14.40 4.33 10.88
C LEU A 22 -14.50 2.81 10.92
N SER A 23 -15.71 2.27 10.70
CA SER A 23 -15.95 0.83 10.66
C SER A 23 -15.37 0.14 9.40
N ARG A 24 -14.51 0.84 8.66
CA ARG A 24 -14.00 0.46 7.34
C ARG A 24 -12.49 0.63 7.32
N ALA A 25 -11.81 -0.32 6.69
CA ALA A 25 -10.38 -0.24 6.47
C ALA A 25 -10.04 1.00 5.61
N ILE A 26 -9.01 1.72 6.02
CA ILE A 26 -8.47 2.89 5.36
C ILE A 26 -7.11 2.53 4.79
N ILE A 27 -6.91 2.87 3.52
CA ILE A 27 -5.67 2.64 2.78
C ILE A 27 -4.99 3.98 2.59
N ILE A 28 -3.70 4.06 2.92
CA ILE A 28 -2.84 5.18 2.55
C ILE A 28 -1.91 4.76 1.42
N PHE A 29 -1.83 5.55 0.36
CA PHE A 29 -0.89 5.35 -0.74
C PHE A 29 -0.10 6.64 -0.95
N ALA A 30 1.21 6.58 -0.71
CA ALA A 30 2.12 7.71 -0.85
C ALA A 30 3.17 7.36 -1.91
N LYS A 31 2.91 7.74 -3.16
CA LYS A 31 3.85 7.56 -4.27
C LYS A 31 5.18 8.27 -3.96
N ASP A 32 6.29 7.59 -4.21
CA ASP A 32 7.65 8.01 -3.89
C ASP A 32 7.87 8.23 -2.37
N GLY A 33 6.93 7.80 -1.53
CA GLY A 33 6.90 7.98 -0.08
C GLY A 33 7.73 6.98 0.72
N HIS A 34 8.73 6.36 0.08
CA HIS A 34 9.58 5.34 0.69
C HIS A 34 10.23 5.80 2.00
N PHE A 35 10.55 7.08 2.15
CA PHE A 35 11.14 7.63 3.38
C PHE A 35 10.19 7.61 4.59
N ALA A 36 8.87 7.66 4.38
CA ALA A 36 7.87 7.80 5.44
C ALA A 36 7.18 6.47 5.82
N LEU A 37 7.69 5.31 5.38
CA LEU A 37 6.99 4.03 5.56
C LEU A 37 6.72 3.68 7.03
N GLU A 38 7.67 3.91 7.95
CA GLU A 38 7.44 3.65 9.37
C GLU A 38 6.36 4.56 9.95
N GLU A 39 6.40 5.84 9.59
CA GLU A 39 5.45 6.85 10.06
C GLU A 39 4.04 6.57 9.55
N LEU A 40 3.90 6.19 8.28
CA LEU A 40 2.63 5.81 7.67
C LEU A 40 2.06 4.53 8.30
N ALA A 41 2.91 3.56 8.64
CA ALA A 41 2.48 2.35 9.35
C ALA A 41 1.98 2.64 10.77
N GLN A 42 2.51 3.68 11.43
CA GLN A 42 2.12 4.11 12.77
C GLN A 42 0.97 5.13 12.78
N ALA A 43 0.65 5.72 11.62
CA ALA A 43 -0.39 6.76 11.48
C ALA A 43 -1.83 6.23 11.62
N GLY A 44 -2.02 4.94 11.92
CA GLY A 44 -3.32 4.34 12.19
C GLY A 44 -4.10 3.91 10.94
N TYR A 45 -3.41 3.65 9.83
CA TYR A 45 -4.00 3.05 8.62
C TYR A 45 -3.90 1.52 8.68
N GLU A 46 -4.94 0.81 8.22
CA GLU A 46 -4.93 -0.65 8.15
C GLU A 46 -4.06 -1.17 6.99
N VAL A 47 -3.94 -0.38 5.92
CA VAL A 47 -3.22 -0.74 4.72
C VAL A 47 -2.29 0.38 4.26
N VAL A 48 -1.04 0.02 3.94
CA VAL A 48 -0.05 0.91 3.33
C VAL A 48 0.22 0.44 1.90
N GLY A 49 -0.09 1.29 0.93
CA GLY A 49 0.19 1.08 -0.48
C GLY A 49 1.63 1.47 -0.84
N LEU A 50 2.25 0.66 -1.68
CA LEU A 50 3.64 0.79 -2.11
C LEU A 50 3.71 0.96 -3.63
N ASP A 51 4.63 1.81 -4.10
CA ASP A 51 5.06 1.84 -5.49
C ASP A 51 6.19 0.82 -5.76
N TRP A 52 6.53 0.62 -7.04
CA TRP A 52 7.50 -0.39 -7.48
C TRP A 52 8.95 -0.10 -7.09
N THR A 53 9.26 1.09 -6.58
CA THR A 53 10.62 1.47 -6.18
C THR A 53 11.04 0.86 -4.84
N VAL A 54 10.07 0.37 -4.07
CA VAL A 54 10.29 -0.23 -2.75
C VAL A 54 10.29 -1.76 -2.87
N ALA A 55 11.40 -2.40 -2.50
CA ALA A 55 11.44 -3.86 -2.41
C ALA A 55 10.45 -4.37 -1.34
N PRO A 56 9.61 -5.38 -1.63
CA PRO A 56 8.61 -5.90 -0.69
C PRO A 56 9.16 -6.31 0.67
N GLU A 57 10.32 -6.96 0.68
CA GLU A 57 11.01 -7.43 1.89
C GLU A 57 11.39 -6.26 2.79
N LYS A 58 12.00 -5.22 2.22
CA LYS A 58 12.37 -3.98 2.93
C LYS A 58 11.15 -3.25 3.46
N ALA A 59 10.06 -3.21 2.69
CA ALA A 59 8.82 -2.63 3.17
C ALA A 59 8.31 -3.41 4.40
N ARG A 60 8.28 -4.74 4.32
CA ARG A 60 7.82 -5.60 5.42
C ARG A 60 8.68 -5.47 6.68
N GLU A 61 10.00 -5.35 6.54
CA GLU A 61 10.91 -5.09 7.65
C GLU A 61 10.60 -3.78 8.37
N ARG A 62 10.31 -2.71 7.61
CA ARG A 62 10.08 -1.37 8.14
C ARG A 62 8.70 -1.19 8.76
N VAL A 63 7.66 -1.74 8.13
CA VAL A 63 6.26 -1.58 8.62
C VAL A 63 5.84 -2.64 9.64
N GLY A 64 6.63 -3.72 9.76
CA GLY A 64 6.32 -4.85 10.63
C GLY A 64 5.19 -5.74 10.12
N LYS A 65 4.62 -6.54 11.03
CA LYS A 65 3.67 -7.63 10.72
C LYS A 65 2.20 -7.30 11.01
N THR A 66 1.89 -6.06 11.40
CA THR A 66 0.54 -5.65 11.80
C THR A 66 -0.24 -5.04 10.63
N VAL A 67 0.39 -4.15 9.87
CA VAL A 67 -0.24 -3.49 8.72
C VAL A 67 -0.26 -4.38 7.48
N THR A 68 -1.30 -4.21 6.68
CA THR A 68 -1.40 -4.84 5.35
C THR A 68 -0.62 -4.02 4.35
N LEU A 69 0.16 -4.68 3.49
CA LEU A 69 0.82 -4.02 2.37
C LEU A 69 -0.03 -4.18 1.11
N GLN A 70 -0.11 -3.14 0.30
CA GLN A 70 -0.76 -3.17 -1.02
C GLN A 70 0.25 -2.78 -2.10
N GLY A 71 0.25 -3.46 -3.25
CA GLY A 71 1.12 -3.12 -4.38
C GLY A 71 1.83 -4.35 -4.94
N ASN A 72 2.95 -4.22 -5.63
CA ASN A 72 3.51 -2.96 -6.12
C ASN A 72 4.06 -3.07 -7.54
N LEU A 73 3.52 -3.98 -8.36
CA LEU A 73 4.01 -4.23 -9.71
C LEU A 73 4.07 -2.92 -10.52
N ASP A 74 5.18 -2.70 -11.21
CA ASP A 74 5.30 -1.57 -12.15
C ASP A 74 4.22 -1.69 -13.24
N PRO A 75 3.37 -0.67 -13.45
CA PRO A 75 2.40 -0.69 -14.55
C PRO A 75 3.05 -0.99 -15.91
N CYS A 76 4.29 -0.53 -16.15
CA CYS A 76 5.01 -0.80 -17.39
C CYS A 76 5.26 -2.29 -17.63
N ALA A 77 5.24 -3.14 -16.59
CA ALA A 77 5.32 -4.58 -16.74
C ALA A 77 4.18 -5.15 -17.58
N LEU A 78 3.02 -4.48 -17.62
CA LEU A 78 1.86 -4.90 -18.40
C LEU A 78 2.01 -4.67 -19.90
N TYR A 79 3.11 -4.07 -20.38
CA TYR A 79 3.44 -4.05 -21.82
C TYR A 79 4.25 -5.28 -22.26
N ALA A 80 4.73 -6.09 -21.32
CA ALA A 80 5.46 -7.31 -21.63
C ALA A 80 4.52 -8.42 -22.15
N PRO A 81 5.04 -9.46 -22.84
CA PRO A 81 4.25 -10.64 -23.17
C PRO A 81 3.64 -11.30 -21.93
N GLU A 82 2.46 -11.93 -22.08
CA GLU A 82 1.74 -12.55 -20.95
C GLU A 82 2.60 -13.47 -20.07
N GLU A 83 3.46 -14.29 -20.66
CA GLU A 83 4.34 -15.20 -19.92
C GLU A 83 5.28 -14.44 -18.97
N GLU A 84 5.75 -13.28 -19.40
CA GLU A 84 6.60 -12.42 -18.58
C GLU A 84 5.81 -11.73 -17.48
N ILE A 85 4.58 -11.27 -17.77
CA ILE A 85 3.66 -10.75 -16.74
C ILE A 85 3.44 -11.82 -15.65
N ARG A 86 3.14 -13.05 -16.05
CA ARG A 86 2.92 -14.18 -15.12
C ARG A 86 4.16 -14.47 -14.27
N ARG A 87 5.36 -14.36 -14.86
CA ARG A 87 6.64 -14.52 -14.15
C ARG A 87 6.86 -13.42 -13.11
N LEU A 88 6.64 -12.15 -13.49
CA LEU A 88 6.80 -10.99 -12.61
C LEU A 88 5.79 -11.02 -11.46
N VAL A 89 4.54 -11.41 -11.72
CA VAL A 89 3.51 -11.57 -10.69
C VAL A 89 3.91 -12.65 -9.68
N ARG A 90 4.48 -13.77 -10.15
CA ARG A 90 4.94 -14.83 -9.24
C ARG A 90 6.05 -14.30 -8.32
N GLN A 91 7.06 -13.63 -8.89
CA GLN A 91 8.15 -13.04 -8.10
C GLN A 91 7.61 -12.07 -7.05
N MET A 92 6.71 -11.17 -7.45
CA MET A 92 6.09 -10.22 -6.52
C MET A 92 5.37 -10.93 -5.37
N LEU A 93 4.60 -12.00 -5.66
CA LEU A 93 3.89 -12.76 -4.62
C LEU A 93 4.85 -13.49 -3.68
N ASP A 94 5.94 -14.04 -4.20
CA ASP A 94 6.96 -14.72 -3.40
C ASP A 94 7.67 -13.72 -2.47
N ASP A 95 7.98 -12.52 -2.96
CA ASP A 95 8.65 -11.46 -2.18
C ASP A 95 7.75 -10.91 -1.04
N PHE A 96 6.45 -10.75 -1.29
CA PHE A 96 5.51 -10.27 -0.26
C PHE A 96 5.06 -11.37 0.71
N GLY A 97 4.98 -12.61 0.23
CA GLY A 97 4.39 -13.73 0.95
C GLY A 97 2.86 -13.69 1.05
N PRO A 98 2.24 -14.73 1.64
CA PRO A 98 0.78 -14.92 1.61
C PRO A 98 -0.01 -14.11 2.64
N GLN A 99 0.66 -13.47 3.61
CA GLN A 99 0.00 -12.84 4.75
C GLN A 99 -0.05 -11.31 4.64
N ARG A 100 -1.20 -10.72 4.98
CA ARG A 100 -1.40 -9.26 5.05
C ARG A 100 -0.88 -8.55 3.81
N TYR A 101 -1.31 -9.02 2.66
CA TYR A 101 -0.91 -8.52 1.36
C TYR A 101 -2.10 -8.42 0.40
N ILE A 102 -2.20 -7.29 -0.31
CA ILE A 102 -3.16 -7.04 -1.38
C ILE A 102 -2.35 -6.75 -2.65
N ALA A 103 -2.36 -7.69 -3.59
CA ALA A 103 -1.70 -7.48 -4.88
C ALA A 103 -2.36 -6.33 -5.64
N ASN A 104 -1.54 -5.37 -6.07
CA ASN A 104 -1.96 -4.24 -6.87
C ASN A 104 -0.77 -3.72 -7.68
N LEU A 105 -1.03 -2.81 -8.60
CA LEU A 105 0.03 -2.06 -9.26
C LEU A 105 0.58 -0.98 -8.33
N GLY A 106 1.82 -0.56 -8.59
CA GLY A 106 2.46 0.56 -7.90
C GLY A 106 1.99 1.93 -8.37
N HIS A 107 1.14 2.00 -9.41
CA HIS A 107 0.48 3.19 -9.92
C HIS A 107 -0.76 2.79 -10.74
N GLY A 108 -1.60 3.76 -11.09
CA GLY A 108 -2.74 3.52 -11.99
C GLY A 108 -2.30 3.01 -13.38
N LEU A 109 -3.18 2.21 -13.99
CA LEU A 109 -3.06 1.76 -15.38
C LEU A 109 -2.95 2.95 -16.34
N TYR A 110 -2.23 2.76 -17.44
CA TYR A 110 -2.21 3.72 -18.54
C TYR A 110 -3.37 3.44 -19.51
N PRO A 111 -3.95 4.47 -20.18
CA PRO A 111 -5.13 4.30 -21.04
C PRO A 111 -4.92 3.40 -22.27
N ASP A 112 -3.67 3.21 -22.67
CA ASP A 112 -3.23 2.45 -23.84
C ASP A 112 -2.88 0.98 -23.53
N MET A 113 -3.05 0.55 -22.28
CA MET A 113 -2.78 -0.83 -21.89
C MET A 113 -3.80 -1.80 -22.48
N ASP A 114 -3.31 -2.96 -22.92
CA ASP A 114 -4.14 -4.06 -23.38
C ASP A 114 -4.93 -4.70 -22.23
N PRO A 115 -6.28 -4.73 -22.29
CA PRO A 115 -7.10 -5.42 -21.29
C PRO A 115 -6.75 -6.91 -21.11
N GLU A 116 -6.25 -7.58 -22.14
CA GLU A 116 -5.84 -9.00 -22.05
C GLU A 116 -4.64 -9.16 -21.12
N HIS A 117 -3.68 -8.23 -21.16
CA HIS A 117 -2.53 -8.21 -20.26
C HIS A 117 -2.93 -7.92 -18.81
N VAL A 118 -3.93 -7.06 -18.60
CA VAL A 118 -4.53 -6.86 -17.26
C VAL A 118 -5.20 -8.15 -16.78
N GLY A 119 -5.89 -8.86 -17.66
CA GLY A 119 -6.45 -10.19 -17.38
C GLY A 119 -5.37 -11.19 -16.96
N ALA A 120 -4.27 -11.26 -17.71
CA ALA A 120 -3.14 -12.13 -17.40
C ALA A 120 -2.54 -11.85 -16.01
N PHE A 121 -2.45 -10.58 -15.61
CA PHE A 121 -2.05 -10.18 -14.25
C PHE A 121 -3.02 -10.70 -13.18
N VAL A 122 -4.32 -10.45 -13.32
CA VAL A 122 -5.34 -10.87 -12.35
C VAL A 122 -5.38 -12.39 -12.21
N ASP A 123 -5.36 -13.11 -13.33
CA ASP A 123 -5.37 -14.57 -13.35
C ASP A 123 -4.13 -15.16 -12.69
N ALA A 124 -2.95 -14.59 -12.97
CA ALA A 124 -1.71 -14.99 -12.34
C ALA A 124 -1.76 -14.81 -10.82
N VAL A 125 -2.27 -13.67 -10.34
CA VAL A 125 -2.41 -13.39 -8.89
C VAL A 125 -3.29 -14.44 -8.22
N HIS A 126 -4.46 -14.73 -8.78
CA HIS A 126 -5.37 -15.72 -8.20
C HIS A 126 -4.81 -17.14 -8.23
N LYS A 127 -4.17 -17.53 -9.33
CA LYS A 127 -3.57 -18.86 -9.49
C LYS A 127 -2.43 -19.07 -8.50
N TYR A 128 -1.45 -18.17 -8.46
CA TYR A 128 -0.25 -18.35 -7.66
C TYR A 128 -0.50 -18.14 -6.17
N SER A 129 -1.35 -17.20 -5.77
CA SER A 129 -1.69 -17.02 -4.36
C SER A 129 -2.38 -18.23 -3.72
N ARG A 130 -3.10 -19.04 -4.52
CA ARG A 130 -3.67 -20.31 -4.03
C ARG A 130 -2.59 -21.35 -3.75
N VAL A 131 -1.62 -21.48 -4.65
CA VAL A 131 -0.47 -22.39 -4.47
C VAL A 131 0.36 -21.96 -3.25
N LEU A 132 0.67 -20.66 -3.14
CA LEU A 132 1.49 -20.12 -2.05
C LEU A 132 0.87 -20.32 -0.66
N ARG A 133 -0.47 -20.41 -0.56
CA ARG A 133 -1.18 -20.66 0.70
C ARG A 133 -1.32 -22.14 1.06
N GLN A 134 -1.03 -23.05 0.13
CA GLN A 134 -1.11 -24.50 0.35
C GLN A 134 0.23 -25.09 0.79
N ASN A 135 1.33 -24.36 0.56
CA ASN A 135 2.67 -24.67 1.03
C ASN A 135 2.90 -24.12 2.44
#